data_AF-A0A9E3XJ38-F1
#
_entry.id   AF-A0A9E3XJ38-F1
#
_cell.length_a   1.000
_cell.length_b   1.000
_cell.length_c   1.000
_cell.angle_alpha   90.00
_cell.angle_beta   90.00
_cell.angle_gamma   90.00
#
_symmetry.space_group_name_H-M   'P 1'
#
loop_
_entity.id
_entity.type
_entity.pdbx_description
1 polymer ?
#
loop_
_entity_poly.entity_id
_entity_poly.type
_entity_poly.pdbx_seq_one_letter_code
_entity_poly.pdbx_strand_id
1 'polypeptide(L)'
;EMTRDIIQACRDVNARSVSVDLIYGLPFQTLESFSQTVDAVIEMSPDRMSVFNYAHLPHLFSPQKRINAEDLPPAEEKLAILQMTIEKLNAAGYVYIGMDHFAKPDDELAIAQTNGSLQRNFQGYTTHAELDLVALGVSSISSVNHSFSQNVKSLDQYYSILDNDKLPIYRGYQLNDDDLLRKKVIQDIACQFELDFKKIEDKFDIEF
;
A
#
# COMPACT_ATOMS: atom_id res chain seq x y z
N GLU A 1 -10.94 20.93 8.24
CA GLU A 1 -11.44 21.94 7.27
C GLU A 1 -10.64 21.86 5.97
N MET A 2 -9.38 22.27 5.93
CA MET A 2 -8.54 22.24 4.70
C MET A 2 -8.53 20.89 3.93
N THR A 3 -8.43 19.74 4.61
CA THR A 3 -8.47 18.42 3.95
C THR A 3 -9.79 18.18 3.22
N ARG A 4 -10.92 18.57 3.82
CA ARG A 4 -12.25 18.44 3.22
C ARG A 4 -12.35 19.30 1.97
N ASP A 5 -11.85 20.53 2.04
CA ASP A 5 -11.86 21.47 0.92
C ASP A 5 -11.03 20.96 -0.27
N ILE A 6 -9.88 20.34 -0.01
CA ILE A 6 -9.05 19.71 -1.06
C ILE A 6 -9.77 18.52 -1.70
N ILE A 7 -10.37 17.64 -0.89
CA ILE A 7 -11.15 16.50 -1.41
C ILE A 7 -12.30 17.01 -2.28
N GLN A 8 -13.00 18.08 -1.85
CA GLN A 8 -14.07 18.68 -2.63
C GLN A 8 -13.54 19.29 -3.93
N ALA A 9 -12.44 20.03 -3.90
CA ALA A 9 -11.82 20.60 -5.08
C ALA A 9 -11.39 19.52 -6.10
N CYS A 10 -10.88 18.37 -5.62
CA CYS A 10 -10.60 17.20 -6.47
C CYS A 10 -11.87 16.69 -7.18
N ARG A 11 -13.00 16.62 -6.47
CA ARG A 11 -14.29 16.23 -7.08
C ARG A 11 -14.80 17.25 -8.07
N ASP A 12 -14.68 18.53 -7.78
CA ASP A 12 -15.14 19.62 -8.66
C ASP A 12 -14.43 19.59 -10.03
N VAL A 13 -13.20 19.06 -10.07
CA VAL A 13 -12.44 18.83 -11.32
C VAL A 13 -12.56 17.41 -11.87
N ASN A 14 -13.44 16.58 -11.32
CA ASN A 14 -13.64 15.17 -11.68
C ASN A 14 -12.38 14.30 -11.55
N ALA A 15 -11.49 14.62 -10.60
CA ALA A 15 -10.44 13.69 -10.22
C ALA A 15 -11.06 12.40 -9.68
N ARG A 16 -10.52 11.26 -10.09
CA ARG A 16 -11.00 9.94 -9.70
C ARG A 16 -10.11 9.35 -8.61
N SER A 17 -10.68 8.43 -7.84
CA SER A 17 -9.95 7.59 -6.88
C SER A 17 -9.17 8.42 -5.85
N VAL A 18 -9.81 9.44 -5.27
CA VAL A 18 -9.22 10.25 -4.20
C VAL A 18 -8.98 9.35 -2.98
N SER A 19 -7.72 9.21 -2.58
CA SER A 19 -7.30 8.39 -1.45
C SER A 19 -6.95 9.22 -0.23
N VAL A 20 -7.26 8.71 0.96
CA VAL A 20 -6.87 9.31 2.25
C VAL A 20 -6.09 8.29 3.08
N ASP A 21 -4.94 8.72 3.57
CA ASP A 21 -4.10 7.89 4.45
C ASP A 21 -4.36 8.24 5.92
N LEU A 22 -4.62 7.20 6.70
CA LEU A 22 -4.74 7.26 8.16
C LEU A 22 -3.64 6.41 8.78
N ILE A 23 -3.12 6.86 9.91
CA ILE A 23 -2.13 6.10 10.68
C ILE A 23 -2.67 5.91 12.08
N TYR A 24 -2.86 4.65 12.47
CA TYR A 24 -3.22 4.28 13.84
C TYR A 24 -1.98 3.82 14.62
N GLY A 25 -2.02 3.97 15.94
CA GLY A 25 -0.91 3.64 16.81
C GLY A 25 0.09 4.79 17.02
N LEU A 26 -0.27 6.02 16.66
CA LEU A 26 0.49 7.25 16.95
C LEU A 26 0.28 7.70 18.41
N PRO A 27 1.14 8.59 18.93
CA PRO A 27 1.04 9.06 20.31
C PRO A 27 -0.33 9.63 20.67
N PHE A 28 -0.79 9.35 21.89
CA PHE A 28 -2.07 9.81 22.46
C PHE A 28 -3.34 9.34 21.75
N GLN A 29 -3.24 8.47 20.74
CA GLN A 29 -4.41 7.86 20.14
C GLN A 29 -5.05 6.84 21.08
N THR A 30 -6.37 6.86 21.08
CA THR A 30 -7.24 5.93 21.81
C THR A 30 -8.32 5.42 20.84
N LEU A 31 -9.01 4.36 21.22
CA LEU A 31 -10.15 3.84 20.48
C LEU A 31 -11.19 4.92 20.20
N GLU A 32 -11.54 5.73 21.19
CA GLU A 32 -12.52 6.81 21.06
C GLU A 32 -12.05 7.92 20.13
N SER A 33 -10.82 8.40 20.29
CA SER A 33 -10.29 9.50 19.45
C SER A 33 -10.10 9.07 17.99
N PHE A 34 -9.65 7.82 17.76
CA PHE A 34 -9.53 7.29 16.41
C PHE A 34 -10.91 7.01 15.78
N SER A 35 -11.87 6.55 16.57
CA SER A 35 -13.26 6.35 16.16
C SER A 35 -13.90 7.63 15.62
N GLN A 36 -13.67 8.77 16.29
CA GLN A 36 -14.09 10.09 15.83
C GLN A 36 -13.38 10.51 14.53
N THR A 37 -12.10 10.18 14.39
CA THR A 37 -11.33 10.44 13.17
C THR A 37 -11.90 9.67 11.99
N VAL A 38 -12.22 8.39 12.18
CA VAL A 38 -12.85 7.54 11.15
C VAL A 38 -14.21 8.10 10.74
N ASP A 39 -15.05 8.52 11.70
CA ASP A 39 -16.35 9.15 11.39
C ASP A 39 -16.20 10.39 10.52
N ALA A 40 -15.24 11.27 10.86
CA ALA A 40 -14.99 12.48 10.09
C ALA A 40 -14.51 12.18 8.67
N VAL A 41 -13.72 11.12 8.47
CA VAL A 41 -13.21 10.71 7.14
C VAL A 41 -14.33 10.06 6.32
N ILE A 42 -15.17 9.23 6.93
CA ILE A 42 -16.37 8.68 6.29
C ILE A 42 -17.27 9.81 5.77
N GLU A 43 -17.49 10.85 6.58
CA GLU A 43 -18.27 12.02 6.18
C GLU A 43 -17.64 12.75 4.97
N MET A 44 -16.32 12.79 4.88
CA MET A 44 -15.62 13.32 3.71
C MET A 44 -15.76 12.43 2.47
N SER A 45 -16.13 11.16 2.61
CA SER A 45 -16.42 10.18 1.56
C SER A 45 -15.33 9.98 0.48
N PRO A 46 -14.03 9.83 0.85
CA PRO A 46 -12.98 9.55 -0.14
C PRO A 46 -13.28 8.24 -0.89
N ASP A 47 -12.69 8.06 -2.07
CA ASP A 47 -12.93 6.86 -2.87
C ASP A 47 -12.12 5.67 -2.35
N ARG A 48 -10.95 5.96 -1.78
CA ARG A 48 -10.03 4.98 -1.19
C ARG A 48 -9.53 5.46 0.17
N MET A 49 -9.16 4.51 1.02
CA MET A 49 -8.47 4.76 2.28
C MET A 49 -7.37 3.73 2.52
N SER A 50 -6.26 4.18 3.08
CA SER A 50 -5.19 3.31 3.57
C SER A 50 -4.98 3.58 5.06
N VAL A 51 -5.17 2.57 5.90
CA VAL A 51 -5.15 2.68 7.36
C VAL A 51 -3.94 1.94 7.93
N PHE A 52 -2.81 2.63 7.99
CA PHE A 52 -1.51 2.04 8.35
C PHE A 52 -1.31 1.90 9.86
N ASN A 53 -0.73 0.77 10.27
CA ASN A 53 -0.18 0.64 11.62
C ASN A 53 1.13 1.43 11.73
N TYR A 54 1.26 2.29 12.74
CA TYR A 54 2.49 2.99 13.01
C TYR A 54 3.61 2.03 13.47
N ALA A 55 4.63 1.89 12.62
CA ALA A 55 5.86 1.15 12.94
C ALA A 55 6.91 2.07 13.58
N HIS A 56 7.20 1.83 14.87
CA HIS A 56 8.16 2.60 15.64
C HIS A 56 9.57 1.96 15.60
N LEU A 57 10.43 2.48 14.74
CA LEU A 57 11.82 2.05 14.50
C LEU A 57 12.78 3.25 14.57
N PRO A 58 12.93 3.90 15.74
CA PRO A 58 13.70 5.15 15.89
C PRO A 58 15.21 5.00 15.64
N HIS A 59 15.72 3.76 15.61
CA HIS A 59 17.09 3.44 15.24
C HIS A 59 17.34 3.51 13.72
N LEU A 60 16.29 3.31 12.89
CA LEU A 60 16.33 3.49 11.44
C LEU A 60 15.85 4.88 11.04
N PHE A 61 14.79 5.37 11.66
CA PHE A 61 14.14 6.65 11.33
C PHE A 61 14.35 7.68 12.43
N SER A 62 15.44 8.46 12.30
CA SER A 62 15.84 9.46 13.30
C SER A 62 14.73 10.43 13.75
N PRO A 63 13.78 10.89 12.89
CA PRO A 63 12.68 11.74 13.35
C PRO A 63 11.79 11.09 14.43
N GLN A 64 11.65 9.76 14.42
CA GLN A 64 10.83 9.04 15.39
C GLN A 64 11.42 9.09 16.81
N LYS A 65 12.71 9.44 16.99
CA LYS A 65 13.31 9.66 18.33
C LYS A 65 12.65 10.81 19.11
N ARG A 66 11.88 11.66 18.43
CA ARG A 66 11.14 12.77 19.03
C ARG A 66 9.81 12.33 19.66
N ILE A 67 9.39 11.08 19.40
CA ILE A 67 8.19 10.49 19.97
C ILE A 67 8.60 9.78 21.26
N ASN A 68 7.93 10.13 22.36
CA ASN A 68 8.04 9.35 23.60
C ASN A 68 7.32 8.01 23.40
N ALA A 69 8.02 6.91 23.68
CA ALA A 69 7.48 5.57 23.49
C ALA A 69 6.32 5.26 24.46
N GLU A 70 6.31 5.89 25.63
CA GLU A 70 5.24 5.72 26.64
C GLU A 70 3.90 6.34 26.22
N ASP A 71 3.93 7.32 25.31
CA ASP A 71 2.72 7.95 24.77
C ASP A 71 2.07 7.10 23.66
N LEU A 72 2.76 6.06 23.19
CA LEU A 72 2.22 5.16 22.16
C LEU A 72 1.17 4.23 22.78
N PRO A 73 0.04 4.01 22.09
CA PRO A 73 -0.97 3.08 22.58
C PRO A 73 -0.41 1.66 22.65
N PRO A 74 -0.79 0.88 23.68
CA PRO A 74 -0.39 -0.51 23.81
C PRO A 74 -0.98 -1.37 22.68
N ALA A 75 -0.46 -2.58 22.52
CA ALA A 75 -0.86 -3.48 21.43
C ALA A 75 -2.38 -3.80 21.43
N GLU A 76 -2.97 -3.99 22.61
CA GLU A 76 -4.41 -4.25 22.76
C GLU A 76 -5.27 -3.09 22.24
N GLU A 77 -4.89 -1.86 22.57
CA GLU A 77 -5.56 -0.65 22.08
C GLU A 77 -5.44 -0.51 20.56
N LYS A 78 -4.26 -0.81 20.00
CA LYS A 78 -4.04 -0.82 18.53
C LYS A 78 -4.92 -1.84 17.83
N LEU A 79 -5.10 -3.03 18.41
CA LEU A 79 -5.99 -4.07 17.86
C LEU A 79 -7.46 -3.64 17.92
N ALA A 80 -7.89 -3.04 19.04
CA ALA A 80 -9.23 -2.50 19.18
C ALA A 80 -9.50 -1.39 18.14
N ILE A 81 -8.53 -0.49 17.92
CA ILE A 81 -8.63 0.55 16.89
C ILE A 81 -8.77 -0.07 15.49
N LEU A 82 -7.95 -1.07 15.16
CA LEU A 82 -8.02 -1.75 13.87
C LEU A 82 -9.39 -2.41 13.65
N GLN A 83 -9.87 -3.18 14.63
CA GLN A 83 -11.16 -3.85 14.55
C GLN A 83 -12.30 -2.84 14.34
N MET A 84 -12.36 -1.81 15.18
CA MET A 84 -13.38 -0.76 15.08
C MET A 84 -13.33 -0.06 13.72
N THR A 85 -12.14 0.20 13.20
CA THR A 85 -11.97 0.84 11.89
C THR A 85 -12.54 -0.04 10.78
N ILE A 86 -12.22 -1.33 10.76
CA ILE A 86 -12.75 -2.28 9.77
C ILE A 86 -14.29 -2.33 9.86
N GLU A 87 -14.84 -2.46 11.07
CA GLU A 87 -16.28 -2.53 11.29
C GLU A 87 -17.00 -1.27 10.79
N LYS A 88 -16.50 -0.08 11.15
CA LYS A 88 -17.10 1.19 10.72
C LYS A 88 -17.01 1.43 9.22
N LEU A 89 -15.86 1.16 8.61
CA LEU A 89 -15.67 1.35 7.18
C LEU A 89 -16.56 0.39 6.37
N ASN A 90 -16.64 -0.87 6.80
CA ASN A 90 -17.56 -1.84 6.18
C ASN A 90 -19.03 -1.40 6.35
N ALA A 91 -19.42 -0.94 7.54
CA ALA A 91 -20.77 -0.43 7.78
C ALA A 91 -21.11 0.83 6.95
N ALA A 92 -20.10 1.64 6.63
CA ALA A 92 -20.22 2.79 5.73
C ALA A 92 -20.18 2.42 4.23
N GLY A 93 -20.06 1.13 3.90
CA GLY A 93 -20.10 0.61 2.53
C GLY A 93 -18.76 0.53 1.82
N TYR A 94 -17.64 0.74 2.51
CA TYR A 94 -16.32 0.48 1.96
C TYR A 94 -16.03 -1.03 1.94
N VAL A 95 -15.36 -1.48 0.89
CA VAL A 95 -14.86 -2.85 0.74
C VAL A 95 -13.44 -2.90 1.28
N TYR A 96 -13.17 -3.86 2.16
CA TYR A 96 -11.81 -4.18 2.58
C TYR A 96 -11.08 -4.90 1.43
N ILE A 97 -10.18 -4.18 0.76
CA ILE A 97 -9.38 -4.71 -0.35
C ILE A 97 -8.25 -5.59 0.17
N GLY A 98 -7.63 -5.20 1.29
CA GLY A 98 -6.68 -6.05 1.99
C GLY A 98 -5.51 -5.32 2.60
N MET A 99 -4.85 -6.01 3.54
CA MET A 99 -3.88 -5.42 4.47
C MET A 99 -4.50 -4.21 5.20
N ASP A 100 -4.29 -3.02 4.68
CA ASP A 100 -4.64 -1.71 5.21
C ASP A 100 -5.55 -0.91 4.25
N HIS A 101 -5.88 -1.44 3.08
CA HIS A 101 -6.59 -0.71 2.02
C HIS A 101 -8.09 -0.99 2.00
N PHE A 102 -8.86 0.08 1.81
CA PHE A 102 -10.31 0.09 1.64
C PHE A 102 -10.68 0.92 0.42
N ALA A 103 -11.72 0.53 -0.31
CA ALA A 103 -12.22 1.26 -1.47
C ALA A 103 -13.73 1.19 -1.57
N LYS A 104 -14.36 2.13 -2.29
CA LYS A 104 -15.79 2.01 -2.59
C LYS A 104 -16.07 0.79 -3.49
N PRO A 105 -17.29 0.22 -3.46
CA PRO A 105 -17.62 -0.98 -4.22
C PRO A 105 -17.51 -0.82 -5.75
N ASP A 106 -17.67 0.40 -6.24
CA ASP A 106 -17.56 0.77 -7.65
C ASP A 106 -16.13 1.20 -8.06
N ASP A 107 -15.18 1.23 -7.12
CA ASP A 107 -13.77 1.47 -7.43
C ASP A 107 -13.19 0.27 -8.20
N GLU A 108 -12.31 0.58 -9.16
CA GLU A 108 -11.65 -0.41 -9.99
C GLU A 108 -10.91 -1.50 -9.19
N LEU A 109 -10.42 -1.21 -7.98
CA LEU A 109 -9.74 -2.19 -7.13
C LEU A 109 -10.71 -3.23 -6.56
N ALA A 110 -11.90 -2.79 -6.11
CA ALA A 110 -12.93 -3.69 -5.60
C ALA A 110 -13.47 -4.60 -6.72
N ILE A 111 -13.66 -4.02 -7.91
CA ILE A 111 -14.06 -4.77 -9.11
C ILE A 111 -12.96 -5.77 -9.50
N ALA A 112 -11.69 -5.35 -9.50
CA ALA A 112 -10.57 -6.21 -9.84
C ALA A 112 -10.35 -7.35 -8.83
N GLN A 113 -10.65 -7.12 -7.55
CA GLN A 113 -10.62 -8.20 -6.56
C GLN A 113 -11.70 -9.23 -6.85
N THR A 114 -12.94 -8.77 -7.07
CA THR A 114 -14.09 -9.64 -7.31
C THR A 114 -13.92 -10.52 -8.56
N ASN A 115 -13.25 -10.01 -9.60
CA ASN A 115 -13.01 -10.76 -10.83
C ASN A 115 -11.66 -11.51 -10.86
N GLY A 116 -10.88 -11.48 -9.78
CA GLY A 116 -9.59 -12.17 -9.66
C GLY A 116 -8.43 -11.53 -10.44
N SER A 117 -8.56 -10.27 -10.88
CA SER A 117 -7.52 -9.54 -11.63
C SER A 117 -6.72 -8.54 -10.79
N LEU A 118 -7.08 -8.32 -9.51
CA LEU A 118 -6.33 -7.44 -8.62
C LEU A 118 -4.85 -7.85 -8.55
N GLN A 119 -3.97 -6.86 -8.61
CA GLN A 119 -2.54 -7.06 -8.49
C GLN A 119 -1.95 -6.11 -7.47
N ARG A 120 -0.69 -6.37 -7.08
CA ARG A 120 0.06 -5.53 -6.16
C ARG A 120 1.48 -5.30 -6.67
N ASN A 121 1.93 -4.05 -6.61
CA ASN A 121 3.31 -3.64 -6.88
C ASN A 121 3.90 -2.86 -5.68
N PHE A 122 5.02 -2.15 -5.87
CA PHE A 122 5.67 -1.39 -4.79
C PHE A 122 4.87 -0.20 -4.28
N GLN A 123 3.93 0.35 -5.06
CA GLN A 123 3.07 1.46 -4.65
C GLN A 123 1.78 1.00 -3.95
N GLY A 124 1.37 -0.25 -4.12
CA GLY A 124 0.13 -0.79 -3.55
C GLY A 124 -0.64 -1.66 -4.53
N TYR A 125 -1.96 -1.72 -4.35
CA TYR A 125 -2.85 -2.45 -5.25
C TYR A 125 -3.08 -1.72 -6.57
N THR A 126 -3.25 -2.47 -7.66
CA THR A 126 -3.44 -1.95 -9.01
C THR A 126 -4.24 -2.92 -9.87
N THR A 127 -4.90 -2.40 -10.90
CA THR A 127 -5.62 -3.16 -11.93
C THR A 127 -4.75 -3.53 -13.13
N HIS A 128 -3.53 -3.02 -13.20
CA HIS A 128 -2.62 -3.24 -14.33
C HIS A 128 -1.66 -4.38 -14.04
N ALA A 129 -2.07 -5.59 -14.43
CA ALA A 129 -1.26 -6.80 -14.33
C ALA A 129 -0.13 -6.85 -15.37
N GLU A 130 0.97 -7.50 -14.99
CA GLU A 130 2.05 -7.95 -15.88
C GLU A 130 2.75 -6.83 -16.70
N LEU A 131 2.58 -5.56 -16.29
CA LEU A 131 3.33 -4.46 -16.88
C LEU A 131 4.72 -4.34 -16.28
N ASP A 132 5.68 -4.02 -17.14
CA ASP A 132 6.98 -3.53 -16.71
C ASP A 132 6.83 -2.16 -16.03
N LEU A 133 7.38 -2.04 -14.83
CA LEU A 133 7.40 -0.81 -14.05
C LEU A 133 8.78 -0.17 -14.16
N VAL A 134 8.87 0.97 -14.85
CA VAL A 134 10.09 1.79 -14.91
C VAL A 134 9.93 2.97 -13.97
N ALA A 135 10.67 2.96 -12.86
CA ALA A 135 10.58 3.99 -11.83
C ALA A 135 11.76 4.96 -11.90
N LEU A 136 11.46 6.26 -11.92
CA LEU A 136 12.45 7.35 -11.99
C LEU A 136 12.64 8.01 -10.62
N GLY A 137 13.82 8.60 -10.40
CA GLY A 137 14.15 9.34 -9.19
C GLY A 137 14.99 8.57 -8.18
N VAL A 138 15.40 9.29 -7.14
CA VAL A 138 16.20 8.74 -6.03
C VAL A 138 15.43 7.62 -5.33
N SER A 139 16.13 6.54 -4.97
CA SER A 139 15.59 5.34 -4.29
C SER A 139 14.53 4.52 -5.02
N SER A 140 14.10 4.94 -6.21
CA SER A 140 13.03 4.29 -6.98
C SER A 140 13.37 2.83 -7.29
N ILE A 141 12.34 1.99 -7.42
CA ILE A 141 12.48 0.56 -7.72
C ILE A 141 11.67 0.25 -8.97
N SER A 142 12.36 -0.26 -9.98
CA SER A 142 11.78 -0.77 -11.22
C SER A 142 11.56 -2.28 -11.13
N SER A 143 10.55 -2.78 -11.81
CA SER A 143 10.28 -4.20 -12.03
C SER A 143 10.15 -4.42 -13.53
N VAL A 144 11.21 -4.90 -14.19
CA VAL A 144 11.25 -5.05 -15.65
C VAL A 144 11.77 -6.43 -16.01
N ASN A 145 11.06 -7.15 -16.88
CA ASN A 145 11.47 -8.46 -17.40
C ASN A 145 11.98 -9.42 -16.30
N HIS A 146 11.13 -9.70 -15.31
CA HIS A 146 11.43 -10.59 -14.18
C HIS A 146 12.64 -10.16 -13.33
N SER A 147 13.02 -8.88 -13.38
CA SER A 147 14.08 -8.32 -12.55
C SER A 147 13.57 -7.15 -11.70
N PHE A 148 14.16 -6.98 -10.53
CA PHE A 148 14.05 -5.74 -9.77
C PHE A 148 15.33 -4.94 -9.88
N SER A 149 15.23 -3.61 -10.01
CA SER A 149 16.39 -2.72 -9.99
C SER A 149 16.07 -1.49 -9.16
N GLN A 150 16.99 -1.10 -8.28
CA GLN A 150 16.84 0.03 -7.38
C GLN A 150 17.87 1.12 -7.68
N ASN A 151 17.41 2.36 -7.80
CA ASN A 151 18.28 3.52 -7.88
C ASN A 151 18.98 3.82 -6.55
N VAL A 152 20.11 4.51 -6.61
CA VAL A 152 20.84 5.02 -5.42
C VAL A 152 19.92 5.85 -4.52
N LYS A 153 20.20 5.82 -3.21
CA LYS A 153 19.31 6.36 -2.17
C LYS A 153 19.62 7.79 -1.74
N SER A 154 20.74 8.37 -2.17
CA SER A 154 21.06 9.77 -1.91
C SER A 154 20.96 10.61 -3.18
N LEU A 155 20.50 11.86 -3.03
CA LEU A 155 20.39 12.80 -4.13
C LEU A 155 21.76 13.11 -4.74
N ASP A 156 22.79 13.29 -3.90
CA ASP A 156 24.15 13.59 -4.37
C ASP A 156 24.71 12.48 -5.28
N GLN A 157 24.53 11.20 -4.90
CA GLN A 157 24.93 10.07 -5.74
C GLN A 157 24.08 9.99 -7.00
N TYR A 158 22.77 10.22 -6.88
CA TYR A 158 21.84 10.15 -7.99
C TYR A 158 22.23 11.16 -9.10
N TYR A 159 22.45 12.42 -8.74
CA TYR A 159 22.88 13.45 -9.69
C TYR A 159 24.30 13.19 -10.20
N SER A 160 25.24 12.85 -9.32
CA SER A 160 26.62 12.58 -9.75
C SER A 160 26.71 11.47 -10.80
N ILE A 161 25.91 10.40 -10.68
CA ILE A 161 25.89 9.32 -11.68
C ILE A 161 25.24 9.79 -12.99
N LEU A 162 24.13 10.53 -12.91
CA LEU A 162 23.44 11.07 -14.09
C LEU A 162 24.29 12.08 -14.86
N ASP A 163 25.03 12.95 -14.17
CA ASP A 163 25.95 13.93 -14.78
C ASP A 163 27.10 13.27 -15.55
N ASN A 164 27.30 11.95 -15.38
CA ASN A 164 28.26 11.13 -16.11
C ASN A 164 27.59 10.22 -17.17
N ASP A 165 26.37 10.54 -17.60
CA ASP A 165 25.57 9.81 -18.60
C ASP A 165 25.36 8.32 -18.25
N LYS A 166 25.25 8.00 -16.97
CA LYS A 166 25.04 6.63 -16.46
C LYS A 166 23.69 6.51 -15.78
N LEU A 167 23.09 5.32 -15.86
CA LEU A 167 21.89 5.01 -15.10
C LEU A 167 22.24 4.88 -13.60
N PRO A 168 21.47 5.52 -12.70
CA PRO A 168 21.79 5.59 -11.27
C PRO A 168 21.41 4.32 -10.49
N ILE A 169 21.58 3.14 -11.11
CA ILE A 169 21.23 1.84 -10.54
C ILE A 169 22.26 1.46 -9.47
N TYR A 170 21.78 1.23 -8.24
CA TYR A 170 22.60 0.79 -7.11
C TYR A 170 22.70 -0.74 -7.04
N ARG A 171 21.58 -1.43 -7.19
CA ARG A 171 21.50 -2.90 -7.10
C ARG A 171 20.29 -3.42 -7.86
N GLY A 172 20.33 -4.70 -8.22
CA GLY A 172 19.19 -5.39 -8.79
C GLY A 172 19.18 -6.87 -8.43
N TYR A 173 18.10 -7.55 -8.81
CA TYR A 173 17.91 -8.98 -8.60
C TYR A 173 17.11 -9.56 -9.78
N GLN A 174 17.67 -10.58 -10.44
CA GLN A 174 16.97 -11.35 -11.45
C GLN A 174 16.25 -12.50 -10.77
N LEU A 175 14.93 -12.60 -10.98
CA LEU A 175 14.12 -13.69 -10.45
C LEU A 175 14.39 -14.95 -11.26
N ASN A 176 14.61 -16.06 -10.58
CA ASN A 176 14.62 -17.40 -11.19
C ASN A 176 13.21 -17.99 -11.24
N ASP A 177 13.06 -19.19 -11.79
CA ASP A 177 11.75 -19.82 -11.98
C ASP A 177 11.01 -20.11 -10.65
N ASP A 178 11.73 -20.51 -9.59
CA ASP A 178 11.16 -20.70 -8.24
C ASP A 178 10.70 -19.36 -7.65
N ASP A 179 11.47 -18.29 -7.83
CA ASP A 179 11.06 -16.95 -7.39
C ASP A 179 9.79 -16.48 -8.10
N LEU A 180 9.64 -16.76 -9.39
CA LEU A 180 8.46 -16.40 -10.18
C LEU A 180 7.22 -17.18 -9.74
N LEU A 181 7.37 -18.47 -9.47
CA LEU A 181 6.33 -19.31 -8.90
C LEU A 181 5.87 -18.76 -7.54
N ARG A 182 6.82 -18.54 -6.61
CA ARG A 182 6.50 -18.02 -5.27
C ARG A 182 5.90 -16.63 -5.33
N LYS A 183 6.40 -15.76 -6.21
CA LYS A 183 5.83 -14.43 -6.43
C LYS A 183 4.36 -14.53 -6.84
N LYS A 184 4.01 -15.42 -7.77
CA LYS A 184 2.61 -15.61 -8.20
C LYS A 184 1.73 -16.12 -7.06
N VAL A 185 2.19 -17.14 -6.33
CA VAL A 185 1.47 -17.68 -5.15
C VAL A 185 1.21 -16.60 -4.10
N ILE A 186 2.23 -15.81 -3.75
CA ILE A 186 2.10 -14.73 -2.78
C ILE A 186 1.17 -13.63 -3.28
N GLN A 187 1.24 -13.28 -4.56
CA GLN A 187 0.35 -12.27 -5.15
C GLN A 187 -1.11 -12.71 -5.09
N ASP A 188 -1.42 -13.97 -5.39
CA ASP A 188 -2.80 -14.48 -5.39
C ASP A 188 -3.37 -14.47 -3.97
N ILE A 189 -2.61 -14.96 -2.98
CA ILE A 189 -3.02 -14.91 -1.57
C ILE A 189 -3.23 -13.46 -1.11
N ALA A 190 -2.30 -12.56 -1.44
CA ALA A 190 -2.34 -11.17 -0.98
C ALA A 190 -3.44 -10.33 -1.64
N CYS A 191 -3.84 -10.64 -2.88
CA CYS A 191 -4.81 -9.85 -3.63
C CYS A 191 -6.21 -10.47 -3.63
N GLN A 192 -6.30 -11.79 -3.78
CA GLN A 192 -7.58 -12.49 -3.95
C GLN A 192 -8.06 -13.20 -2.68
N PHE A 193 -7.19 -13.30 -1.66
CA PHE A 193 -7.46 -14.07 -0.44
C PHE A 193 -7.77 -15.55 -0.68
N GLU A 194 -7.40 -16.07 -1.85
CA GLU A 194 -7.56 -17.46 -2.24
C GLU A 194 -6.37 -17.91 -3.08
N LEU A 195 -6.16 -19.22 -3.16
CA LEU A 195 -5.16 -19.82 -4.02
C LEU A 195 -5.75 -21.06 -4.70
N ASP A 196 -5.80 -21.04 -6.03
CA ASP A 196 -6.23 -22.16 -6.85
C ASP A 196 -4.99 -22.96 -7.27
N PHE A 197 -4.79 -24.12 -6.62
CA PHE A 197 -3.58 -24.92 -6.82
C PHE A 197 -3.49 -25.40 -8.27
N LYS A 198 -4.61 -25.79 -8.88
CA LYS A 198 -4.63 -26.32 -10.24
C LYS A 198 -4.15 -25.28 -11.25
N LYS A 199 -4.54 -24.01 -11.09
CA LYS A 199 -4.03 -22.90 -11.92
C LYS A 199 -2.52 -22.69 -11.77
N ILE A 200 -1.96 -22.90 -10.58
CA ILE A 200 -0.51 -22.78 -10.35
C ILE A 200 0.23 -23.96 -10.98
N GLU A 201 -0.24 -25.19 -10.73
CA GLU A 201 0.29 -26.41 -11.35
C GLU A 201 0.35 -26.30 -12.87
N ASP A 202 -0.77 -25.89 -13.50
CA ASP A 202 -0.86 -25.75 -14.95
C ASP A 202 0.04 -24.61 -15.49
N LYS A 203 0.25 -23.53 -14.72
CA LYS A 203 1.08 -22.38 -15.14
C LYS A 203 2.58 -22.67 -15.07
N PHE A 204 3.01 -23.42 -14.06
CA PHE A 204 4.42 -23.64 -13.76
C PHE A 204 4.90 -25.08 -14.02
N ASP A 205 4.01 -25.97 -14.46
CA ASP A 205 4.30 -27.40 -14.72
C ASP A 205 4.87 -28.10 -13.49
N ILE A 206 4.13 -28.01 -12.37
CA ILE A 206 4.47 -28.62 -11.08
C ILE A 206 3.29 -29.42 -10.50
N GLU A 207 3.56 -30.21 -9.47
CA GLU A 207 2.57 -30.85 -8.58
C GLU A 207 2.71 -30.22 -7.19
N PHE A 208 1.61 -29.69 -6.64
CA PHE A 208 1.62 -28.85 -5.43
C PHE A 208 1.56 -29.67 -4.11
#